data_AF-A0A9Q0RK70-F1
#
_entry.id   AF-A0A9Q0RK70-F1
#
_cell.length_a   1.000
_cell.length_b   1.000
_cell.length_c   1.000
_cell.angle_alpha   90.00
_cell.angle_beta   90.00
_cell.angle_gamma   90.00
#
_symmetry.space_group_name_H-M   'P 1'
#
loop_
_entity.id
_entity.type
_entity.pdbx_description
1 polymer ?
#
loop_
_entity_poly.entity_id
_entity_poly.type
_entity_poly.pdbx_seq_one_letter_code
_entity_poly.pdbx_strand_id
1 'polypeptide(L)'
;MDPATGSIYVGATNWLYQLSSDTLRVQHAVQTGPIRDSINCAPADCSGISDPNQISIMSNINKVLLVEPYARMLIVCGSVHQGACARHRLEDISLHEELVPLPVAANDENSSTIAFIGPARYFGVQLTPIMYVGATNSRLGPYRDMVPALSGRSLESGSRLFNIIERSFADSARIDISTHLRDYFLVRYVYGFYSGDYVYTAQLQKRSYLRALEELGYVTRLGRLCVSDAGFHTYTEVTLECVNEFSSTSVNRARFRPGVNRHRSPISSSSTSSSSSSSSSKAVEEFPLLQDAMLIKAGPDLADRLNIERGSSILIGVFSNSIDHTQRSGSRSALCMFPIVDIEQRFAENIHLCYNGSVYSRNMDYIAGSVNQCPDPGVSSHSSLLLLLPF
;
A
#
# COMPACT_ATOMS: atom_id res chain seq x y z
N MET A 1 -10.25 16.52 5.59
CA MET A 1 -11.46 17.35 5.49
C MET A 1 -12.65 16.42 5.46
N ASP A 2 -13.68 16.68 6.25
CA ASP A 2 -14.95 15.98 6.16
C ASP A 2 -15.73 16.48 4.93
N PRO A 3 -16.05 15.63 3.95
CA PRO A 3 -16.81 16.03 2.77
C PRO A 3 -18.22 16.55 3.08
N ALA A 4 -18.82 16.14 4.21
CA ALA A 4 -20.19 16.51 4.56
C ALA A 4 -20.30 17.89 5.21
N THR A 5 -19.37 18.21 6.13
CA THR A 5 -19.41 19.45 6.92
C THR A 5 -18.36 20.47 6.50
N GLY A 6 -17.33 20.04 5.76
CA GLY A 6 -16.15 20.83 5.45
C GLY A 6 -15.15 20.95 6.60
N SER A 7 -15.45 20.42 7.79
CA SER A 7 -14.55 20.46 8.95
C SER A 7 -13.17 19.88 8.62
N ILE A 8 -12.12 20.50 9.15
CA ILE A 8 -10.75 20.10 8.88
C ILE A 8 -10.17 19.48 10.15
N TYR A 9 -9.70 18.24 10.05
CA TYR A 9 -8.99 17.57 11.13
C TYR A 9 -7.52 17.48 10.77
N VAL A 10 -6.65 17.71 11.75
CA VAL A 10 -5.19 17.68 11.59
C VAL A 10 -4.59 16.78 12.67
N GLY A 11 -3.95 15.71 12.23
CA GLY A 11 -3.14 14.85 13.08
C GLY A 11 -1.71 15.40 13.15
N ALA A 12 -1.15 15.48 14.34
CA ALA A 12 0.21 15.95 14.59
C ALA A 12 0.90 15.05 15.62
N THR A 13 2.20 15.26 15.80
CA THR A 13 2.92 14.63 16.92
C THR A 13 2.36 15.16 18.23
N ASN A 14 1.90 14.24 19.09
CA ASN A 14 1.32 14.49 20.41
C ASN A 14 -0.01 15.26 20.43
N TRP A 15 -0.60 15.57 19.27
CA TRP A 15 -1.79 16.41 19.18
C TRP A 15 -2.72 16.01 18.05
N LEU A 16 -4.01 16.28 18.28
CA LEU A 16 -5.08 16.19 17.29
C LEU A 16 -5.86 17.51 17.32
N TYR A 17 -6.11 18.10 16.16
CA TYR A 17 -6.82 19.37 16.03
C TYR A 17 -8.05 19.25 15.13
N GLN A 18 -9.09 19.99 15.48
CA GLN A 18 -10.26 20.26 14.64
C GLN A 18 -10.29 21.75 14.35
N LEU A 19 -10.33 22.11 13.07
CA LEU A 19 -10.30 23.47 12.58
C LEU A 19 -11.60 23.81 11.87
N SER A 20 -12.01 25.06 11.98
CA SER A 20 -13.10 25.63 11.18
C SER A 20 -12.73 25.63 9.69
N SER A 21 -13.67 25.29 8.82
CA SER A 21 -13.45 25.18 7.37
C SER A 21 -13.11 26.50 6.67
N ASP A 22 -13.58 27.62 7.21
CA ASP A 22 -13.51 28.96 6.62
C ASP A 22 -12.27 29.76 7.06
N THR A 23 -11.97 29.76 8.36
CA THR A 23 -10.90 30.58 8.95
C THR A 23 -9.68 29.78 9.41
N LEU A 24 -9.73 28.44 9.31
CA LEU A 24 -8.70 27.52 9.82
C LEU A 24 -8.38 27.73 11.31
N ARG A 25 -9.30 28.30 12.09
CA ARG A 25 -9.15 28.48 13.53
C ARG A 25 -9.36 27.15 14.24
N VAL A 26 -8.53 26.90 15.25
CA VAL A 26 -8.67 25.75 16.13
C VAL A 26 -9.97 25.86 16.92
N GLN A 27 -10.86 24.90 16.72
CA GLN A 27 -12.11 24.75 17.48
C GLN A 27 -11.87 23.81 18.68
N HIS A 28 -11.22 22.68 18.43
CA HIS A 28 -10.87 21.70 19.44
C HIS A 28 -9.42 21.25 19.27
N ALA A 29 -8.76 20.99 20.40
CA ALA A 29 -7.41 20.45 20.46
C ALA A 29 -7.36 19.35 21.52
N VAL A 30 -6.85 18.18 21.15
CA VAL A 30 -6.72 17.02 22.02
C VAL A 30 -5.26 16.63 22.08
N GLN A 31 -4.72 16.59 23.30
CA GLN A 31 -3.37 16.11 23.52
C GLN A 31 -3.37 14.58 23.48
N THR A 32 -2.65 14.00 22.52
CA THR A 32 -2.54 12.55 22.32
C THR A 32 -1.22 11.98 22.87
N GLY A 33 -0.31 12.84 23.31
CA GLY A 33 0.96 12.47 23.92
C GLY A 33 1.76 13.67 24.43
N PRO A 34 3.04 13.49 24.80
CA PRO A 34 3.72 12.21 24.89
C PRO A 34 3.17 11.37 26.05
N ILE A 35 3.39 10.05 26.02
CA ILE A 35 2.94 9.14 27.07
C ILE A 35 4.08 8.25 27.56
N ARG A 36 3.92 7.63 28.74
CA ARG A 36 4.86 6.61 29.23
C ARG A 36 4.59 5.30 28.49
N ASP A 37 5.51 4.93 27.62
CA ASP A 37 5.38 3.74 26.78
C ASP A 37 6.76 3.06 26.58
N SER A 38 6.73 1.88 25.98
CA SER A 38 7.89 1.16 25.49
C SER A 38 7.51 0.35 24.27
N ILE A 39 8.47 0.15 23.38
CA ILE A 39 8.30 -0.79 22.28
C ILE A 39 8.01 -2.23 22.73
N ASN A 40 8.35 -2.55 23.98
CA ASN A 40 8.09 -3.85 24.59
C ASN A 40 6.74 -3.93 25.30
N CYS A 41 6.03 -2.81 25.49
CA CYS A 41 4.73 -2.81 26.15
C CYS A 41 3.66 -3.48 25.29
N ALA A 42 2.71 -4.14 25.95
CA ALA A 42 1.54 -4.64 25.25
C ALA A 42 0.72 -3.45 24.70
N PRO A 43 -0.15 -3.68 23.70
CA PRO A 43 -0.98 -2.61 23.14
C PRO A 43 -1.90 -1.95 24.17
N ALA A 44 -2.34 -2.70 25.19
CA ALA A 44 -3.20 -2.18 26.25
C ALA A 44 -2.42 -1.25 27.21
N ASP A 45 -1.32 -1.75 27.78
CA ASP A 45 -0.54 -1.04 28.78
C ASP A 45 0.89 -1.61 28.94
N CYS A 46 1.67 -0.96 29.80
CA CYS A 46 3.01 -1.36 30.18
C CYS A 46 3.08 -2.17 31.49
N SER A 47 1.96 -2.69 32.01
CA SER A 47 1.93 -3.38 33.31
C SER A 47 2.76 -4.68 33.33
N GLY A 48 2.94 -5.31 32.16
CA GLY A 48 3.76 -6.50 31.98
C GLY A 48 5.27 -6.26 31.97
N ILE A 49 5.74 -5.01 32.03
CA ILE A 49 7.16 -4.66 32.02
C ILE A 49 7.68 -4.50 33.45
N SER A 50 8.57 -5.42 33.87
CA SER A 50 9.11 -5.45 35.22
C SER A 50 10.24 -4.45 35.47
N ASP A 51 11.00 -4.09 34.44
CA ASP A 51 12.09 -3.11 34.52
C ASP A 51 11.60 -1.71 34.12
N PRO A 52 11.46 -0.77 35.06
CA PRO A 52 10.97 0.58 34.78
C PRO A 52 11.87 1.36 33.81
N ASN A 53 13.15 0.99 33.67
CA ASN A 53 14.07 1.67 32.76
C ASN A 53 13.72 1.43 31.28
N GLN A 54 12.93 0.41 30.98
CA GLN A 54 12.44 0.16 29.62
C GLN A 54 11.26 1.03 29.25
N ILE A 55 10.61 1.71 30.21
CA ILE A 55 9.48 2.59 30.00
C ILE A 55 9.97 4.03 29.99
N SER A 56 9.74 4.74 28.89
CA SER A 56 10.17 6.12 28.71
C SER A 56 9.02 7.00 28.23
N ILE A 57 9.18 8.32 28.32
CA ILE A 57 8.23 9.26 27.74
C ILE A 57 8.45 9.27 26.23
N MET A 58 7.49 8.75 25.47
CA MET A 58 7.54 8.61 24.02
C MET A 58 6.52 9.54 23.36
N SER A 59 6.93 10.16 22.26
CA SER A 59 6.02 10.94 21.42
C SER A 59 5.04 10.03 20.70
N ASN A 60 3.78 10.45 20.62
CA ASN A 60 2.73 9.81 19.86
C ASN A 60 2.63 10.45 18.47
N ILE A 61 3.13 9.76 17.45
CA ILE A 61 3.06 10.20 16.05
C ILE A 61 1.72 9.76 15.47
N ASN A 62 0.94 10.68 14.92
CA ASN A 62 -0.28 10.31 14.19
C ASN A 62 0.08 9.52 12.93
N LYS A 63 -0.45 8.29 12.80
CA LYS A 63 -0.20 7.38 11.67
C LYS A 63 -1.42 7.22 10.77
N VAL A 64 -2.62 7.36 11.34
CA VAL A 64 -3.89 7.30 10.61
C VAL A 64 -4.78 8.43 11.10
N LEU A 65 -5.43 9.09 10.14
CA LEU A 65 -6.45 10.10 10.37
C LEU A 65 -7.53 9.93 9.30
N LEU A 66 -8.63 9.29 9.67
CA LEU A 66 -9.62 8.82 8.70
C LEU A 66 -11.04 9.17 9.15
N VAL A 67 -11.78 9.88 8.30
CA VAL A 67 -13.20 10.18 8.54
C VAL A 67 -14.03 8.95 8.18
N GLU A 68 -14.79 8.45 9.16
CA GLU A 68 -15.81 7.43 8.98
C GLU A 68 -17.19 8.11 8.87
N PRO A 69 -17.71 8.30 7.65
CA PRO A 69 -18.91 9.12 7.45
C PRO A 69 -20.17 8.48 8.02
N TYR A 70 -20.28 7.14 8.03
CA TYR A 70 -21.48 6.43 8.45
C TYR A 70 -21.70 6.48 9.96
N ALA A 71 -20.66 6.20 10.76
CA ALA A 71 -20.71 6.31 12.22
C ALA A 71 -20.52 7.75 12.72
N ARG A 72 -20.18 8.69 11.82
CA ARG A 72 -19.79 10.07 12.13
C ARG A 72 -18.64 10.15 13.14
N MET A 73 -17.64 9.31 12.94
CA MET A 73 -16.44 9.22 13.77
C MET A 73 -15.18 9.55 12.97
N LEU A 74 -14.18 10.07 13.67
CA LEU A 74 -12.81 10.23 13.21
C LEU A 74 -11.97 9.11 13.81
N ILE A 75 -11.43 8.24 12.97
CA ILE A 75 -10.50 7.18 13.37
C ILE A 75 -9.09 7.77 13.44
N VAL A 76 -8.45 7.58 14.58
CA VAL A 76 -7.11 8.12 14.87
C VAL A 76 -6.24 6.98 15.38
N CYS A 77 -5.13 6.71 14.71
CA CYS A 77 -4.13 5.74 15.17
C CYS A 77 -2.80 6.44 15.44
N GLY A 78 -2.20 6.13 16.57
CA GLY A 78 -0.91 6.67 17.01
C GLY A 78 0.26 5.71 16.73
N SER A 79 1.48 6.10 17.05
CA SER A 79 2.66 5.21 17.04
C SER A 79 2.83 4.44 18.36
N VAL A 80 2.40 5.05 19.46
CA VAL A 80 2.41 4.43 20.81
C VAL A 80 1.36 3.33 20.92
N HIS A 81 1.36 2.57 22.01
CA HIS A 81 0.44 1.45 22.22
C HIS A 81 0.47 0.45 21.04
N GLN A 82 1.67 0.21 20.50
CA GLN A 82 1.90 -0.70 19.36
C GLN A 82 1.13 -0.33 18.08
N GLY A 83 0.78 0.94 17.88
CA GLY A 83 0.03 1.36 16.70
C GLY A 83 -1.48 1.22 16.84
N ALA A 84 -2.01 1.27 18.07
CA ALA A 84 -3.43 1.16 18.35
C ALA A 84 -4.24 2.40 17.89
N CYS A 85 -5.56 2.21 17.77
CA CYS A 85 -6.48 3.22 17.25
C CYS A 85 -7.63 3.50 18.23
N ALA A 86 -8.15 4.73 18.17
CA ALA A 86 -9.36 5.17 18.84
C ALA A 86 -10.29 5.90 17.86
N ARG A 87 -11.54 6.13 18.26
CA ARG A 87 -12.52 6.92 17.51
C ARG A 87 -12.92 8.17 18.28
N HIS A 88 -12.92 9.30 17.61
CA HIS A 88 -13.36 10.60 18.12
C HIS A 88 -14.65 11.01 17.41
N ARG A 89 -15.58 11.72 18.06
CA ARG A 89 -16.77 12.24 17.37
C ARG A 89 -16.36 13.33 16.38
N LEU A 90 -16.96 13.36 15.19
CA LEU A 90 -16.67 14.41 14.19
C LEU A 90 -17.16 15.79 14.64
N GLU A 91 -18.20 15.85 15.46
CA GLU A 91 -18.77 17.10 15.96
C GLU A 91 -17.82 17.81 16.94
N ASP A 92 -17.23 17.03 17.85
CA ASP A 92 -16.28 17.48 18.86
C ASP A 92 -15.25 16.35 19.09
N ILE A 93 -14.04 16.55 18.56
CA ILE A 93 -12.98 15.55 18.68
C ILE A 93 -12.50 15.32 20.12
N SER A 94 -12.83 16.19 21.08
CA SER A 94 -12.54 15.96 22.50
C SER A 94 -13.40 14.84 23.09
N LEU A 95 -14.52 14.50 22.45
CA LEU A 95 -15.37 13.36 22.82
C LEU A 95 -14.92 12.12 22.05
N HIS A 96 -14.27 11.19 22.74
CA HIS A 96 -13.72 9.98 22.11
C HIS A 96 -14.04 8.71 22.90
N GLU A 97 -14.01 7.60 22.17
CA GLU A 97 -14.09 6.26 22.75
C GLU A 97 -12.74 5.87 23.38
N GLU A 98 -12.74 4.80 24.17
CA GLU A 98 -11.49 4.22 24.68
C GLU A 98 -10.64 3.67 23.53
N LEU A 99 -9.33 3.69 23.74
CA LEU A 99 -8.36 3.10 22.81
C LEU A 99 -8.63 1.60 22.67
N VAL A 100 -8.73 1.11 21.45
CA VAL A 100 -8.84 -0.33 21.20
C VAL A 100 -7.44 -0.93 21.29
N PRO A 101 -7.14 -1.84 22.23
CA PRO A 101 -5.79 -2.35 22.49
C PRO A 101 -5.38 -3.41 21.45
N LEU A 102 -5.38 -3.02 20.18
CA LEU A 102 -5.05 -3.87 19.04
C LEU A 102 -4.02 -3.15 18.14
N PRO A 103 -2.91 -3.81 17.78
CA PRO A 103 -1.96 -3.26 16.82
C PRO A 103 -2.60 -3.12 15.42
N VAL A 104 -2.62 -1.89 14.89
CA VAL A 104 -3.16 -1.58 13.56
C VAL A 104 -2.12 -0.92 12.68
N ALA A 105 -1.46 0.13 13.17
CA ALA A 105 -0.51 0.94 12.44
C ALA A 105 0.96 0.56 12.72
N ALA A 106 1.89 1.19 12.00
CA ALA A 106 3.30 1.16 12.37
C ALA A 106 3.54 1.91 13.71
N ASN A 107 4.40 1.37 14.56
CA ASN A 107 4.63 1.88 15.92
C ASN A 107 5.85 2.81 16.06
N ASP A 108 6.32 3.36 14.95
CA ASP A 108 7.43 4.33 14.92
C ASP A 108 7.16 5.45 13.92
N GLU A 109 8.03 6.45 13.92
CA GLU A 109 7.89 7.64 13.08
C GLU A 109 8.08 7.35 11.58
N ASN A 110 9.08 6.52 11.24
CA ASN A 110 9.59 6.42 9.87
C ASN A 110 8.93 5.31 9.05
N SER A 111 8.36 4.30 9.70
CA SER A 111 7.60 3.26 9.01
C SER A 111 6.23 3.79 8.57
N SER A 112 5.88 3.57 7.30
CA SER A 112 4.65 4.12 6.74
C SER A 112 3.41 3.36 7.18
N THR A 113 2.27 4.04 7.15
CA THR A 113 0.95 3.42 7.28
C THR A 113 -0.01 4.17 6.35
N ILE A 114 -0.78 3.42 5.57
CA ILE A 114 -1.94 3.95 4.83
C ILE A 114 -3.20 3.34 5.42
N ALA A 115 -4.29 4.09 5.45
CA ALA A 115 -5.59 3.57 5.78
C ALA A 115 -6.68 4.33 5.01
N PHE A 116 -7.66 3.61 4.49
CA PHE A 116 -8.81 4.20 3.81
C PHE A 116 -10.03 3.31 3.97
N ILE A 117 -11.22 3.92 3.91
CA ILE A 117 -12.49 3.18 3.92
C ILE A 117 -12.87 2.86 2.48
N GLY A 118 -13.12 1.58 2.21
CA GLY A 118 -13.52 1.10 0.90
C GLY A 118 -14.62 0.03 0.98
N PRO A 119 -15.23 -0.31 -0.16
CA PRO A 119 -16.26 -1.33 -0.23
C PRO A 119 -15.71 -2.75 -0.10
N ALA A 120 -16.44 -3.64 0.57
CA ALA A 120 -16.26 -5.08 0.55
C ALA A 120 -17.59 -5.81 0.27
N ARG A 121 -17.52 -7.01 -0.32
CA ARG A 121 -18.67 -7.88 -0.63
C ARG A 121 -18.43 -9.31 -0.15
N TYR A 122 -18.16 -9.48 1.14
CA TYR A 122 -17.81 -10.79 1.72
C TYR A 122 -19.03 -11.63 2.09
N PHE A 123 -20.11 -10.99 2.55
CA PHE A 123 -21.27 -11.67 3.12
C PHE A 123 -22.52 -11.52 2.23
N GLY A 124 -22.40 -11.96 0.97
CA GLY A 124 -23.48 -11.92 -0.03
C GLY A 124 -23.42 -10.68 -0.94
N VAL A 125 -24.59 -10.19 -1.35
CA VAL A 125 -24.69 -9.13 -2.39
C VAL A 125 -24.46 -7.71 -1.83
N GLN A 126 -24.61 -7.52 -0.52
CA GLN A 126 -24.54 -6.20 0.10
C GLN A 126 -23.10 -5.68 0.20
N LEU A 127 -22.92 -4.41 -0.15
CA LEU A 127 -21.68 -3.67 0.04
C LEU A 127 -21.56 -3.27 1.51
N THR A 128 -20.46 -3.67 2.15
CA THR A 128 -20.11 -3.24 3.50
C THR A 128 -18.85 -2.37 3.47
N PRO A 129 -18.85 -1.18 4.08
CA PRO A 129 -17.64 -0.39 4.20
C PRO A 129 -16.71 -1.05 5.22
N ILE A 130 -15.44 -1.24 4.84
CA ILE A 130 -14.39 -1.73 5.73
C ILE A 130 -13.18 -0.80 5.66
N MET A 131 -12.28 -0.92 6.64
CA MET A 131 -11.03 -0.19 6.66
C MET A 131 -9.91 -1.05 6.08
N TYR A 132 -9.35 -0.64 4.94
CA TYR A 132 -8.13 -1.23 4.41
C TYR A 132 -6.92 -0.54 5.04
N VAL A 133 -5.98 -1.31 5.57
CA VAL A 133 -4.77 -0.80 6.22
C VAL A 133 -3.55 -1.47 5.62
N GLY A 134 -2.57 -0.66 5.22
CA GLY A 134 -1.23 -1.11 4.88
C GLY A 134 -0.21 -0.52 5.84
N ALA A 135 0.63 -1.35 6.45
CA ALA A 135 1.59 -0.91 7.46
C ALA A 135 2.97 -1.51 7.22
N THR A 136 3.99 -0.67 7.19
CA THR A 136 5.39 -1.12 7.13
C THR A 136 5.76 -1.79 8.46
N ASN A 137 6.47 -2.92 8.38
CA ASN A 137 7.05 -3.55 9.57
C ASN A 137 8.20 -2.68 10.11
N SER A 138 8.02 -2.12 11.30
CA SER A 138 9.04 -1.32 11.97
C SER A 138 10.26 -2.13 12.40
N ARG A 139 10.07 -3.44 12.65
CA ARG A 139 11.03 -4.38 13.27
C ARG A 139 11.30 -4.06 14.75
N LEU A 140 10.42 -3.29 15.36
CA LEU A 140 10.59 -2.77 16.71
C LEU A 140 9.56 -3.41 17.64
N GLY A 141 10.06 -4.18 18.61
CA GLY A 141 9.27 -4.85 19.64
C GLY A 141 8.65 -6.18 19.20
N PRO A 142 8.09 -6.96 20.13
CA PRO A 142 7.62 -8.32 19.89
C PRO A 142 6.23 -8.40 19.23
N TYR A 143 5.49 -7.30 19.17
CA TYR A 143 4.09 -7.29 18.70
C TYR A 143 3.94 -7.03 17.20
N ARG A 144 5.03 -6.82 16.46
CA ARG A 144 4.98 -6.47 15.04
C ARG A 144 4.41 -7.57 14.16
N ASP A 145 4.54 -8.82 14.58
CA ASP A 145 3.98 -9.98 13.88
C ASP A 145 2.45 -9.98 13.87
N MET A 146 1.81 -9.20 14.76
CA MET A 146 0.35 -9.05 14.81
C MET A 146 -0.18 -8.01 13.82
N VAL A 147 0.71 -7.23 13.18
CA VAL A 147 0.34 -6.22 12.19
C VAL A 147 0.67 -6.74 10.79
N PRO A 148 -0.33 -7.16 10.00
CA PRO A 148 -0.09 -7.61 8.64
C PRO A 148 0.44 -6.47 7.76
N ALA A 149 1.08 -6.84 6.65
CA ALA A 149 1.55 -5.88 5.66
C ALA A 149 0.36 -5.16 5.01
N LEU A 150 -0.68 -5.90 4.64
CA LEU A 150 -2.00 -5.37 4.25
C LEU A 150 -3.11 -6.11 5.00
N SER A 151 -4.18 -5.42 5.38
CA SER A 151 -5.33 -6.02 6.07
C SER A 151 -6.64 -5.33 5.76
N GLY A 152 -7.73 -6.10 5.77
CA GLY A 152 -9.11 -5.61 5.83
C GLY A 152 -9.63 -5.68 7.26
N ARG A 153 -10.11 -4.56 7.80
CA ARG A 153 -10.50 -4.42 9.20
C ARG A 153 -11.93 -3.94 9.37
N SER A 154 -12.60 -4.46 10.39
CA SER A 154 -13.99 -4.12 10.69
C SER A 154 -14.13 -2.70 11.25
N LEU A 155 -15.19 -2.04 10.82
CA LEU A 155 -15.68 -0.78 11.37
C LEU A 155 -16.90 -0.97 12.29
N GLU A 156 -17.30 -2.23 12.52
CA GLU A 156 -18.40 -2.58 13.42
C GLU A 156 -18.03 -2.17 14.86
N SER A 157 -18.93 -1.42 15.51
CA SER A 157 -18.72 -0.96 16.89
C SER A 157 -18.71 -2.13 17.87
N GLY A 158 -18.10 -1.94 19.04
CA GLY A 158 -17.98 -2.99 20.06
C GLY A 158 -16.74 -3.84 19.87
N SER A 159 -16.82 -5.14 20.20
CA SER A 159 -15.66 -6.03 20.31
C SER A 159 -14.96 -6.33 18.98
N ARG A 160 -15.62 -6.08 17.85
CA ARG A 160 -15.08 -6.33 16.50
C ARG A 160 -14.36 -5.15 15.90
N LEU A 161 -14.45 -3.96 16.51
CA LEU A 161 -13.84 -2.75 15.96
C LEU A 161 -12.34 -2.96 15.71
N PHE A 162 -11.89 -2.62 14.49
CA PHE A 162 -10.52 -2.77 13.98
C PHE A 162 -9.94 -4.19 13.90
N ASN A 163 -10.68 -5.23 14.29
CA ASN A 163 -10.25 -6.61 14.07
C ASN A 163 -10.23 -6.94 12.59
N ILE A 164 -9.43 -7.94 12.21
CA ILE A 164 -9.46 -8.49 10.85
C ILE A 164 -10.90 -8.96 10.56
N ILE A 165 -11.48 -8.44 9.49
CA ILE A 165 -12.91 -8.59 9.19
C ILE A 165 -13.31 -10.04 8.87
N GLU A 166 -12.42 -10.80 8.24
CA GLU A 166 -12.58 -12.23 7.99
C GLU A 166 -11.43 -13.00 8.63
N ARG A 167 -11.75 -13.99 9.45
CA ARG A 167 -10.78 -14.81 10.20
C ARG A 167 -11.32 -16.21 10.39
N SER A 168 -11.72 -16.85 9.30
CA SER A 168 -12.09 -18.25 9.27
C SER A 168 -10.84 -19.14 9.25
N PHE A 169 -11.05 -20.45 9.32
CA PHE A 169 -9.96 -21.42 9.24
C PHE A 169 -9.25 -21.40 7.88
N ALA A 170 -9.99 -21.12 6.81
CA ALA A 170 -9.47 -21.13 5.44
C ALA A 170 -9.06 -19.73 4.95
N ASP A 171 -9.78 -18.70 5.37
CA ASP A 171 -9.64 -17.35 4.86
C ASP A 171 -9.30 -16.36 5.96
N SER A 172 -8.36 -15.46 5.66
CA SER A 172 -8.10 -14.31 6.51
C SER A 172 -7.86 -13.09 5.65
N ALA A 173 -8.55 -11.99 5.95
CA ALA A 173 -8.45 -10.72 5.20
C ALA A 173 -7.12 -10.00 5.48
N ARG A 174 -5.99 -10.66 5.19
CA ARG A 174 -4.65 -10.17 5.50
C ARG A 174 -3.58 -10.74 4.55
N ILE A 175 -2.56 -9.94 4.31
CA ILE A 175 -1.35 -10.29 3.56
C ILE A 175 -0.16 -10.05 4.48
N ASP A 176 0.67 -11.07 4.65
CA ASP A 176 1.90 -10.99 5.44
C ASP A 176 3.12 -11.15 4.54
N ILE A 177 4.23 -10.56 4.95
CA ILE A 177 5.53 -10.86 4.36
C ILE A 177 6.07 -12.12 5.04
N SER A 178 6.58 -13.08 4.25
CA SER A 178 7.23 -14.32 4.68
C SER A 178 8.11 -14.06 5.90
N THR A 179 7.95 -14.88 6.95
CA THR A 179 8.66 -14.71 8.23
C THR A 179 10.17 -14.55 8.08
N HIS A 180 10.80 -15.28 7.13
CA HIS A 180 12.24 -15.21 6.88
C HIS A 180 12.70 -13.97 6.11
N LEU A 181 11.77 -13.20 5.54
CA LEU A 181 12.05 -12.02 4.72
C LEU A 181 11.58 -10.71 5.38
N ARG A 182 10.63 -10.77 6.31
CA ARG A 182 9.93 -9.59 6.88
C ARG A 182 10.82 -8.53 7.53
N ASP A 183 12.02 -8.89 7.98
CA ASP A 183 12.95 -7.95 8.61
C ASP A 183 13.86 -7.24 7.59
N TYR A 184 13.93 -7.77 6.36
CA TYR A 184 14.79 -7.29 5.27
C TYR A 184 14.00 -6.68 4.11
N PHE A 185 12.91 -7.35 3.70
CA PHE A 185 12.04 -6.90 2.63
C PHE A 185 10.91 -6.06 3.23
N LEU A 186 11.15 -4.75 3.31
CA LEU A 186 10.19 -3.79 3.83
C LEU A 186 9.41 -3.16 2.67
N VAL A 187 8.10 -3.03 2.87
CA VAL A 187 7.19 -2.37 1.93
C VAL A 187 6.77 -1.03 2.54
N ARG A 188 7.01 0.07 1.81
CA ARG A 188 6.56 1.42 2.16
C ARG A 188 5.28 1.71 1.39
N TYR A 189 4.19 1.92 2.11
CA TYR A 189 2.89 2.26 1.55
C TYR A 189 2.77 3.78 1.38
N VAL A 190 2.36 4.21 0.19
CA VAL A 190 2.27 5.64 -0.15
C VAL A 190 0.81 6.07 -0.28
N TYR A 191 0.00 5.29 -0.98
CA TYR A 191 -1.40 5.67 -1.26
C TYR A 191 -2.28 4.43 -1.41
N GLY A 192 -3.58 4.59 -1.11
CA GLY A 192 -4.57 3.53 -1.26
C GLY A 192 -5.92 4.10 -1.69
N PHE A 193 -6.60 3.38 -2.57
CA PHE A 193 -7.88 3.81 -3.14
C PHE A 193 -8.69 2.61 -3.63
N TYR A 194 -9.95 2.82 -3.97
CA TYR A 194 -10.77 1.84 -4.68
C TYR A 194 -11.31 2.44 -5.97
N SER A 195 -11.51 1.60 -6.98
CA SER A 195 -12.12 1.99 -8.25
C SER A 195 -12.76 0.77 -8.91
N GLY A 196 -14.06 0.86 -9.19
CA GLY A 196 -14.84 -0.30 -9.65
C GLY A 196 -14.92 -1.37 -8.55
N ASP A 197 -14.68 -2.62 -8.92
CA ASP A 197 -14.70 -3.79 -8.02
C ASP A 197 -13.33 -4.14 -7.42
N TYR A 198 -12.40 -3.19 -7.45
CA TYR A 198 -11.04 -3.41 -6.98
C TYR A 198 -10.57 -2.34 -6.01
N VAL A 199 -9.69 -2.78 -5.13
CA VAL A 199 -8.96 -1.99 -4.14
C VAL A 199 -7.49 -2.01 -4.52
N TYR A 200 -6.83 -0.86 -4.44
CA TYR A 200 -5.45 -0.67 -4.89
C TYR A 200 -4.58 -0.08 -3.79
N THR A 201 -3.32 -0.51 -3.75
CA THR A 201 -2.31 0.01 -2.84
C THR A 201 -1.03 0.32 -3.60
N ALA A 202 -0.65 1.60 -3.64
CA ALA A 202 0.60 2.05 -4.23
C ALA A 202 1.72 1.99 -3.19
N GLN A 203 2.77 1.25 -3.51
CA GLN A 203 3.81 0.90 -2.56
C GLN A 203 5.20 0.91 -3.20
N LEU A 204 6.20 1.16 -2.37
CA LEU A 204 7.62 1.16 -2.71
C LEU A 204 8.30 0.01 -1.97
N GLN A 205 8.98 -0.85 -2.73
CA GLN A 205 9.69 -2.00 -2.18
C GLN A 205 10.96 -2.30 -2.95
N LYS A 206 11.82 -3.17 -2.42
CA LYS A 206 13.01 -3.61 -3.15
C LYS A 206 12.60 -4.29 -4.45
N ARG A 207 13.34 -4.05 -5.53
CA ARG A 207 13.06 -4.66 -6.84
C ARG A 207 13.14 -6.19 -6.77
N SER A 208 14.03 -6.70 -5.93
CA SER A 208 14.20 -8.12 -5.64
C SER A 208 14.14 -8.36 -4.13
N TYR A 209 13.55 -9.48 -3.72
CA TYR A 209 13.63 -9.96 -2.34
C TYR A 209 14.97 -10.62 -2.04
N LEU A 210 15.72 -11.03 -3.06
CA LEU A 210 17.03 -11.67 -2.91
C LEU A 210 18.09 -10.65 -2.53
N ARG A 211 18.76 -10.89 -1.40
CA ARG A 211 19.80 -9.99 -0.86
C ARG A 211 20.95 -9.76 -1.83
N ALA A 212 21.32 -10.78 -2.62
CA ALA A 212 22.38 -10.67 -3.62
C ALA A 212 22.06 -9.69 -4.77
N LEU A 213 20.81 -9.26 -4.90
CA LEU A 213 20.34 -8.35 -5.95
C LEU A 213 19.88 -6.99 -5.39
N GLU A 214 20.36 -6.62 -4.21
CA GLU A 214 20.02 -5.34 -3.55
C GLU A 214 20.41 -4.12 -4.39
N GLU A 215 21.46 -4.23 -5.19
CA GLU A 215 21.94 -3.18 -6.09
C GLU A 215 20.94 -2.82 -7.21
N LEU A 216 19.94 -3.67 -7.46
CA LEU A 216 18.82 -3.34 -8.36
C LEU A 216 17.90 -2.23 -7.82
N GLY A 217 18.08 -1.86 -6.55
CA GLY A 217 17.40 -0.75 -5.90
C GLY A 217 15.92 -1.01 -5.65
N TYR A 218 15.16 0.08 -5.64
CA TYR A 218 13.73 0.09 -5.33
C TYR A 218 12.87 0.22 -6.58
N VAL A 219 11.62 -0.20 -6.44
CA VAL A 219 10.61 -0.10 -7.50
C VAL A 219 9.25 0.21 -6.90
N THR A 220 8.47 1.04 -7.60
CA THR A 220 7.07 1.28 -7.27
C THR A 220 6.19 0.16 -7.82
N ARG A 221 5.37 -0.40 -6.96
CA ARG A 221 4.36 -1.40 -7.28
C ARG A 221 2.96 -0.85 -6.98
N LEU A 222 1.99 -1.33 -7.74
CA LEU A 222 0.58 -1.16 -7.45
C LEU A 222 0.01 -2.54 -7.16
N GLY A 223 -0.36 -2.78 -5.89
CA GLY A 223 -1.13 -3.94 -5.47
C GLY A 223 -2.60 -3.76 -5.83
N ARG A 224 -3.28 -4.84 -6.18
CA ARG A 224 -4.72 -4.89 -6.48
C ARG A 224 -5.36 -6.08 -5.78
N LEU A 225 -6.57 -5.86 -5.25
CA LEU A 225 -7.39 -6.85 -4.55
C LEU A 225 -8.85 -6.71 -5.01
N CYS A 226 -9.58 -7.82 -5.17
CA CYS A 226 -11.03 -7.76 -5.44
C CYS A 226 -11.81 -7.42 -4.17
N VAL A 227 -12.83 -6.57 -4.29
CA VAL A 227 -13.71 -6.23 -3.15
C VAL A 227 -14.53 -7.43 -2.64
N SER A 228 -14.74 -8.45 -3.48
CA SER A 228 -15.51 -9.65 -3.16
C SER A 228 -14.69 -10.76 -2.51
N ASP A 229 -13.37 -10.60 -2.40
CA ASP A 229 -12.48 -11.63 -1.88
C ASP A 229 -12.14 -11.39 -0.41
N ALA A 230 -12.77 -12.19 0.45
CA ALA A 230 -12.61 -12.11 1.90
C ALA A 230 -11.28 -12.66 2.39
N GLY A 231 -10.64 -13.55 1.64
CA GLY A 231 -9.38 -14.21 2.01
C GLY A 231 -8.13 -13.52 1.47
N PHE A 232 -8.29 -12.47 0.67
CA PHE A 232 -7.20 -11.73 0.02
C PHE A 232 -6.36 -12.57 -0.98
N HIS A 233 -6.90 -13.70 -1.44
CA HIS A 233 -6.26 -14.59 -2.41
C HIS A 233 -6.09 -14.00 -3.81
N THR A 234 -6.86 -12.97 -4.14
CA THR A 234 -6.83 -12.19 -5.40
C THR A 234 -5.66 -11.22 -5.47
N TYR A 235 -4.93 -11.04 -4.37
CA TYR A 235 -3.88 -10.05 -4.29
C TYR A 235 -2.81 -10.27 -5.37
N THR A 236 -2.57 -9.23 -6.16
CA THR A 236 -1.58 -9.25 -7.24
C THR A 236 -0.95 -7.88 -7.39
N GLU A 237 0.26 -7.82 -7.96
CA GLU A 237 1.01 -6.57 -8.10
C GLU A 237 1.49 -6.34 -9.53
N VAL A 238 1.45 -5.09 -9.97
CA VAL A 238 2.12 -4.62 -11.19
C VAL A 238 3.15 -3.55 -10.86
N THR A 239 4.17 -3.43 -11.71
CA THR A 239 5.17 -2.37 -11.61
C THR A 239 4.69 -1.11 -12.32
N LEU A 240 4.76 0.03 -11.63
CA LEU A 240 4.56 1.35 -12.25
C LEU A 240 5.92 1.92 -12.63
N GLU A 241 6.15 2.18 -13.91
CA GLU A 241 7.37 2.83 -14.39
C GLU A 241 7.07 4.24 -14.88
N CYS A 242 7.69 5.23 -14.24
CA CYS A 242 7.69 6.61 -14.69
C CYS A 242 9.05 6.89 -15.34
N VAL A 243 9.07 7.09 -16.65
CA VAL A 243 10.31 7.31 -17.41
C VAL A 243 10.23 8.56 -18.27
N ASN A 244 11.37 9.21 -18.46
CA ASN A 244 11.52 10.29 -19.43
C ASN A 244 12.39 9.78 -20.59
N GLU A 245 11.81 9.71 -21.80
CA GLU A 245 12.54 9.40 -23.03
C GLU A 245 12.90 10.72 -23.73
N PHE A 246 14.18 11.09 -23.76
CA PHE A 246 14.62 12.30 -24.48
C PHE A 246 14.44 12.12 -26.00
N SER A 247 13.29 12.56 -26.52
CA SER A 247 13.01 12.83 -27.94
C SER A 247 12.58 14.29 -28.04
N SER A 248 12.64 14.91 -29.23
CA SER A 248 12.38 16.34 -29.51
C SER A 248 11.02 16.91 -29.02
N THR A 249 10.20 16.09 -28.37
CA THR A 249 9.04 16.43 -27.54
C THR A 249 9.18 15.69 -26.21
N SER A 250 9.78 16.34 -25.20
CA SER A 250 9.99 15.75 -23.87
C SER A 250 8.65 15.55 -23.15
N VAL A 251 8.03 14.38 -23.30
CA VAL A 251 6.82 13.99 -22.57
C VAL A 251 7.17 12.81 -21.67
N ASN A 252 7.00 12.98 -20.35
CA ASN A 252 7.13 11.87 -19.39
C ASN A 252 6.12 10.79 -19.77
N ARG A 253 6.58 9.55 -19.90
CA ARG A 253 5.73 8.43 -20.32
C ARG A 253 5.59 7.45 -19.17
N ALA A 254 4.35 7.19 -18.79
CA ALA A 254 4.01 6.02 -18.00
C ALA A 254 4.26 4.77 -18.85
N ARG A 255 5.11 3.86 -18.37
CA ARG A 255 5.33 2.55 -18.99
C ARG A 255 4.94 1.47 -17.99
N PHE A 256 4.42 0.38 -18.53
CA PHE A 256 4.21 -0.85 -17.79
C PHE A 256 5.18 -1.89 -18.34
N ARG A 257 6.14 -2.35 -17.53
CA ARG A 257 6.91 -3.54 -17.86
C ARG A 257 6.23 -4.78 -17.28
N PRO A 258 5.98 -5.83 -18.08
CA PRO A 258 5.74 -7.16 -17.56
C PRO A 258 6.92 -7.59 -16.69
N GLY A 259 6.67 -8.16 -15.52
CA GLY A 259 7.69 -8.61 -14.56
C GLY A 259 8.45 -9.86 -15.01
N VAL A 260 8.94 -9.90 -16.25
CA VAL A 260 9.61 -11.06 -16.85
C VAL A 260 11.13 -10.92 -16.69
N ASN A 261 11.69 -11.66 -15.73
CA ASN A 261 13.11 -12.01 -15.75
C ASN A 261 13.31 -13.07 -16.83
N ARG A 262 13.68 -12.67 -18.05
CA ARG A 262 14.29 -13.62 -19.00
C ARG A 262 15.71 -13.90 -18.50
N HIS A 263 15.89 -15.01 -17.77
CA HIS A 263 17.20 -15.60 -17.59
C HIS A 263 17.74 -15.99 -18.97
N ARG A 264 18.70 -15.21 -19.48
CA ARG A 264 19.47 -15.57 -20.66
C ARG A 264 20.67 -16.38 -20.17
N SER A 265 20.71 -17.66 -20.52
CA SER A 265 21.82 -18.56 -20.22
C SER A 265 23.15 -18.03 -20.78
N PRO A 266 24.30 -18.30 -20.14
CA PRO A 266 25.60 -17.85 -20.62
C PRO A 266 26.04 -18.74 -21.78
N ILE A 267 26.19 -18.17 -22.98
CA ILE A 267 26.88 -18.83 -24.10
C ILE A 267 28.31 -18.30 -24.16
N SER A 268 29.21 -19.27 -24.27
CA SER A 268 30.66 -19.25 -24.36
C SER A 268 31.26 -18.18 -25.28
N SER A 269 32.43 -17.72 -24.83
CA SER A 269 33.43 -16.90 -25.50
C SER A 269 33.81 -17.39 -26.90
N SER A 270 33.74 -16.48 -27.88
CA SER A 270 34.76 -16.37 -28.93
C SER A 270 34.84 -14.92 -29.42
N SER A 271 36.07 -14.41 -29.44
CA SER A 271 36.50 -13.13 -30.00
C SER A 271 36.28 -13.08 -31.52
N THR A 272 35.91 -11.92 -32.10
CA THR A 272 36.81 -11.03 -32.87
C THR A 272 36.02 -9.92 -33.59
N SER A 273 36.65 -8.74 -33.71
CA SER A 273 36.45 -7.62 -34.64
C SER A 273 35.20 -6.73 -34.57
N SER A 274 35.45 -5.54 -34.00
CA SER A 274 35.07 -4.21 -34.48
C SER A 274 34.17 -4.11 -35.71
N SER A 275 32.91 -3.72 -35.48
CA SER A 275 32.21 -2.81 -36.37
C SER A 275 31.48 -1.77 -35.51
N SER A 276 31.97 -0.54 -35.61
CA SER A 276 31.35 0.65 -35.07
C SER A 276 30.00 0.89 -35.75
N SER A 277 28.92 0.41 -35.14
CA SER A 277 27.57 0.89 -35.41
C SER A 277 27.18 1.80 -34.25
N SER A 278 27.22 3.10 -34.50
CA SER A 278 26.70 4.14 -33.61
C SER A 278 25.18 4.03 -33.55
N SER A 279 24.67 3.07 -32.77
CA SER A 279 23.31 3.12 -32.27
C SER A 279 23.28 4.16 -31.16
N SER A 280 22.66 5.30 -31.43
CA SER A 280 22.37 6.32 -30.42
C SER A 280 21.40 5.72 -29.40
N SER A 281 21.94 5.15 -28.32
CA SER A 281 21.16 4.77 -27.16
C SER A 281 20.52 6.04 -26.60
N LYS A 282 19.24 6.26 -26.91
CA LYS A 282 18.44 7.29 -26.27
C LYS A 282 18.59 7.12 -24.77
N ALA A 283 19.13 8.12 -24.08
CA ALA A 283 19.18 8.10 -22.63
C ALA A 283 17.72 8.05 -22.12
N VAL A 284 17.38 6.99 -21.39
CA VAL A 284 16.09 6.86 -20.71
C VAL A 284 16.37 7.12 -19.23
N GLU A 285 15.67 8.08 -18.67
CA GLU A 285 15.78 8.37 -17.25
C GLU A 285 14.58 7.80 -16.50
N GLU A 286 14.85 7.03 -15.45
CA GLU A 286 13.84 6.35 -14.64
C GLU A 286 13.60 7.08 -13.32
N PHE A 287 12.33 7.17 -12.91
CA PHE A 287 11.88 7.74 -11.64
C PHE A 287 11.18 6.64 -10.83
N PRO A 288 11.91 5.75 -10.14
CA PRO A 288 11.33 4.54 -9.55
C PRO A 288 10.64 4.77 -8.20
N LEU A 289 10.86 5.93 -7.56
CA LEU A 289 10.41 6.19 -6.18
C LEU A 289 9.14 7.05 -6.18
N LEU A 290 7.97 6.44 -5.98
CA LEU A 290 6.72 7.18 -5.76
C LEU A 290 6.78 7.94 -4.44
N GLN A 291 6.47 9.24 -4.49
CA GLN A 291 6.45 10.14 -3.34
C GLN A 291 5.03 10.40 -2.85
N ASP A 292 4.10 10.61 -3.78
CA ASP A 292 2.69 10.83 -3.51
C ASP A 292 1.84 10.43 -4.71
N ALA A 293 0.57 10.12 -4.48
CA ALA A 293 -0.37 9.77 -5.54
C ALA A 293 -1.79 10.20 -5.23
N MET A 294 -2.58 10.41 -6.28
CA MET A 294 -3.98 10.79 -6.17
C MET A 294 -4.79 10.18 -7.31
N LEU A 295 -5.97 9.66 -6.98
CA LEU A 295 -6.97 9.25 -7.97
C LEU A 295 -7.82 10.45 -8.38
N ILE A 296 -7.89 10.74 -9.67
CA ILE A 296 -8.72 11.81 -10.23
C ILE A 296 -9.67 11.28 -11.30
N LYS A 297 -10.64 12.11 -11.69
CA LYS A 297 -11.54 11.86 -12.82
C LYS A 297 -11.09 12.66 -14.04
N ALA A 298 -11.02 12.02 -15.20
CA ALA A 298 -10.63 12.66 -16.45
C ALA A 298 -11.71 13.64 -16.93
N GLY A 299 -11.37 14.94 -17.00
CA GLY A 299 -12.19 15.92 -17.72
C GLY A 299 -12.15 15.69 -19.24
N PRO A 300 -13.01 16.37 -20.02
CA PRO A 300 -13.14 16.15 -21.47
C PRO A 300 -11.81 16.22 -22.23
N ASP A 301 -11.05 17.30 -22.06
CA ASP A 301 -9.79 17.51 -22.80
C ASP A 301 -8.72 16.47 -22.47
N LEU A 302 -8.64 16.06 -21.20
CA LEU A 302 -7.67 15.07 -20.76
C LEU A 302 -8.07 13.67 -21.24
N ALA A 303 -9.36 13.34 -21.18
CA ALA A 303 -9.90 12.08 -21.67
C ALA A 303 -9.64 11.92 -23.18
N ASP A 304 -9.91 12.97 -23.97
CA ASP A 304 -9.71 12.97 -25.42
C ASP A 304 -8.20 12.83 -25.77
N ARG A 305 -7.29 13.49 -25.02
CA ARG A 305 -5.84 13.37 -25.21
C ARG A 305 -5.26 12.01 -24.84
N LEU A 306 -5.85 11.35 -23.83
CA LEU A 306 -5.44 10.02 -23.39
C LEU A 306 -6.20 8.90 -24.11
N ASN A 307 -7.16 9.25 -24.98
CA ASN A 307 -8.03 8.31 -25.67
C ASN A 307 -8.77 7.35 -24.71
N ILE A 308 -9.34 7.91 -23.65
CA ILE A 308 -10.13 7.20 -22.64
C ILE A 308 -11.52 7.83 -22.52
N GLU A 309 -12.47 7.13 -21.89
CA GLU A 309 -13.80 7.68 -21.68
C GLU A 309 -13.80 8.85 -20.69
N ARG A 310 -14.66 9.86 -20.94
CA ARG A 310 -14.85 11.00 -20.04
C ARG A 310 -15.31 10.53 -18.67
N GLY A 311 -14.72 11.08 -17.62
CA GLY A 311 -14.99 10.63 -16.24
C GLY A 311 -14.31 9.31 -15.86
N SER A 312 -13.47 8.74 -16.73
CA SER A 312 -12.60 7.62 -16.35
C SER A 312 -11.64 8.01 -15.23
N SER A 313 -11.36 7.07 -14.33
CA SER A 313 -10.40 7.27 -13.24
C SER A 313 -8.97 7.24 -13.78
N ILE A 314 -8.13 8.18 -13.33
CA ILE A 314 -6.69 8.25 -13.63
C ILE A 314 -5.94 8.33 -12.31
N LEU A 315 -4.96 7.45 -12.12
CA LEU A 315 -3.99 7.58 -11.05
C LEU A 315 -2.88 8.54 -11.48
N ILE A 316 -2.70 9.63 -10.74
CA ILE A 316 -1.55 10.52 -10.90
C ILE A 316 -0.55 10.21 -9.79
N GLY A 317 0.72 10.06 -10.15
CA GLY A 317 1.80 9.88 -9.19
C GLY A 317 2.93 10.87 -9.42
N VAL A 318 3.50 11.38 -8.32
CA VAL A 318 4.75 12.14 -8.32
C VAL A 318 5.88 11.20 -7.94
N PHE A 319 6.85 11.06 -8.83
CA PHE A 319 8.00 10.17 -8.67
C PHE A 319 9.28 10.98 -8.54
N SER A 320 10.27 10.45 -7.84
CA SER A 320 11.63 10.99 -7.81
C SER A 320 12.63 10.00 -8.37
N ASN A 321 13.74 10.52 -8.87
CA ASN A 321 14.90 9.69 -9.13
C ASN A 321 15.48 9.17 -7.81
N SER A 322 16.20 8.06 -7.87
CA SER A 322 16.96 7.54 -6.74
C SER A 322 18.39 8.10 -6.77
N ILE A 323 18.94 8.46 -5.60
CA ILE A 323 20.37 8.86 -5.51
C ILE A 323 21.28 7.65 -5.70
N ASP A 324 20.87 6.51 -5.15
CA ASP A 324 21.60 5.25 -5.11
C ASP A 324 20.60 4.07 -5.17
N HIS A 325 20.99 2.89 -4.72
CA HIS A 325 20.11 1.72 -4.62
C HIS A 325 19.21 1.75 -3.36
N THR A 326 19.13 2.88 -2.63
CA THR A 326 18.27 3.05 -1.45
C THR A 326 16.94 3.73 -1.78
N GLN A 327 16.14 4.05 -0.75
CA GLN A 327 14.90 4.84 -0.89
C GLN A 327 15.16 6.36 -0.89
N ARG A 328 16.43 6.79 -0.89
CA ARG A 328 16.78 8.21 -0.83
C ARG A 328 16.47 8.88 -2.15
N SER A 329 15.55 9.84 -2.08
CA SER A 329 15.07 10.59 -3.22
C SER A 329 16.11 11.63 -3.65
N GLY A 330 16.37 11.71 -4.96
CA GLY A 330 17.21 12.74 -5.56
C GLY A 330 16.47 14.05 -5.77
N SER A 331 17.15 15.03 -6.36
CA SER A 331 16.60 16.36 -6.61
C SER A 331 15.66 16.45 -7.81
N ARG A 332 15.52 15.36 -8.59
CA ARG A 332 14.72 15.34 -9.80
C ARG A 332 13.43 14.55 -9.59
N SER A 333 12.34 15.13 -10.07
CA SER A 333 11.01 14.52 -9.99
C SER A 333 10.32 14.53 -11.34
N ALA A 334 9.38 13.60 -11.50
CA ALA A 334 8.51 13.48 -12.65
C ALA A 334 7.07 13.24 -12.19
N LEU A 335 6.11 13.85 -12.88
CA LEU A 335 4.70 13.55 -12.73
C LEU A 335 4.29 12.60 -13.85
N CYS A 336 3.68 11.47 -13.48
CA CYS A 336 3.19 10.46 -14.41
C CYS A 336 1.70 10.18 -14.16
N MET A 337 0.97 9.90 -15.23
CA MET A 337 -0.47 9.62 -15.21
C MET A 337 -0.71 8.21 -15.74
N PHE A 338 -1.55 7.44 -15.04
CA PHE A 338 -1.86 6.06 -15.35
C PHE A 338 -3.38 5.89 -15.36
N PRO A 339 -4.02 5.85 -16.54
CA PRO A 339 -5.44 5.51 -16.63
C PRO A 339 -5.72 4.16 -15.98
N ILE A 340 -6.75 4.08 -15.12
CA ILE A 340 -7.08 2.83 -14.42
C ILE A 340 -7.48 1.73 -15.43
N VAL A 341 -8.09 2.10 -16.56
CA VAL A 341 -8.42 1.16 -17.64
C VAL A 341 -7.18 0.46 -18.21
N ASP A 342 -6.08 1.19 -18.41
CA ASP A 342 -4.81 0.63 -18.90
C ASP A 342 -4.12 -0.24 -17.85
N ILE A 343 -4.23 0.16 -16.57
CA ILE A 343 -3.75 -0.63 -15.43
C ILE A 343 -4.47 -1.98 -15.39
N GLU A 344 -5.79 -1.99 -15.51
CA GLU A 344 -6.58 -3.21 -15.47
C GLU A 344 -6.32 -4.12 -16.66
N GLN A 345 -6.12 -3.55 -17.85
CA GLN A 345 -5.66 -4.31 -19.00
C GLN A 345 -4.31 -4.99 -18.70
N ARG A 346 -3.37 -4.28 -18.04
CA ARG A 346 -2.06 -4.86 -17.68
C ARG A 346 -2.18 -5.99 -16.66
N PHE A 347 -3.06 -5.86 -15.67
CA PHE A 347 -3.33 -6.96 -14.74
C PHE A 347 -3.92 -8.17 -15.46
N ALA A 348 -4.93 -7.97 -16.31
CA ALA A 348 -5.55 -9.05 -17.08
C ALA A 348 -4.52 -9.76 -17.98
N GLU A 349 -3.69 -9.01 -18.70
CA GLU A 349 -2.59 -9.55 -19.50
C GLU A 349 -1.63 -10.40 -18.67
N ASN A 350 -1.18 -9.91 -17.51
CA ASN A 350 -0.26 -10.65 -16.64
C ASN A 350 -0.89 -11.93 -16.08
N ILE A 351 -2.17 -11.89 -15.72
CA ILE A 351 -2.92 -13.07 -15.28
C ILE A 351 -3.03 -14.08 -16.42
N HIS A 352 -3.40 -13.66 -17.62
CA HIS A 352 -3.48 -14.55 -18.78
C HIS A 352 -2.14 -15.19 -19.14
N LEU A 353 -1.04 -14.44 -19.08
CA LEU A 353 0.31 -14.97 -19.31
C LEU A 353 0.69 -16.03 -18.27
N CYS A 354 0.24 -15.88 -17.04
CA CYS A 354 0.43 -16.85 -15.98
C CYS A 354 -0.37 -18.14 -16.27
N TYR A 355 -1.68 -18.04 -16.51
CA TYR A 355 -2.54 -19.22 -16.75
C TYR A 355 -2.25 -19.97 -18.06
N ASN A 356 -1.72 -19.28 -19.07
CA ASN A 356 -1.30 -19.92 -20.32
C ASN A 356 0.16 -20.41 -20.30
N GLY A 357 0.82 -20.43 -19.13
CA GLY A 357 2.18 -20.94 -18.96
C GLY A 357 3.28 -20.12 -19.66
N SER A 358 2.96 -18.91 -20.16
CA SER A 358 3.95 -18.02 -20.79
C SER A 358 4.92 -17.42 -19.76
N VAL A 359 4.48 -17.34 -18.50
CA VAL A 359 5.30 -16.98 -17.35
C VAL A 359 5.15 -18.07 -16.30
N TYR A 360 6.28 -18.54 -15.78
CA TYR A 360 6.30 -19.64 -14.81
C TYR A 360 6.19 -19.20 -13.36
N SER A 361 6.49 -17.93 -13.05
CA SER A 361 6.54 -17.41 -11.69
C SER A 361 5.52 -16.30 -11.48
N ARG A 362 4.85 -16.34 -10.31
CA ARG A 362 3.98 -15.25 -9.83
C ARG A 362 4.76 -14.04 -9.32
N ASN A 363 6.09 -14.16 -9.14
CA ASN A 363 7.02 -13.08 -8.76
C ASN A 363 6.60 -12.32 -7.48
N MET A 364 6.09 -13.06 -6.49
CA MET A 364 5.64 -12.57 -5.17
C MET A 364 6.11 -13.50 -4.04
N ASP A 365 7.32 -14.06 -4.15
CA ASP A 365 7.86 -15.05 -3.18
C ASP A 365 7.97 -14.53 -1.73
N TYR A 366 7.83 -13.21 -1.54
CA TYR A 366 7.92 -12.55 -0.25
C TYR A 366 6.61 -12.51 0.54
N ILE A 367 5.45 -12.94 0.02
CA ILE A 367 4.13 -12.83 0.69
C ILE A 367 3.71 -14.13 1.46
N ALA A 368 4.67 -14.99 1.79
CA ALA A 368 4.50 -16.36 2.28
C ALA A 368 4.17 -17.36 1.16
N GLY A 369 5.05 -18.37 1.03
CA GLY A 369 5.15 -19.24 -0.14
C GLY A 369 4.54 -20.63 0.03
N SER A 370 4.07 -21.14 -1.11
CA SER A 370 4.02 -22.55 -1.53
C SER A 370 3.51 -22.65 -2.97
N VAL A 371 2.87 -21.60 -3.49
CA VAL A 371 2.48 -21.48 -4.91
C VAL A 371 3.27 -20.36 -5.58
N ASN A 372 4.55 -20.61 -5.82
CA ASN A 372 5.42 -19.67 -6.53
C ASN A 372 5.16 -19.71 -8.05
N GLN A 373 4.56 -20.82 -8.51
CA GLN A 373 4.35 -21.12 -9.90
C GLN A 373 2.93 -20.78 -10.35
N CYS A 374 2.82 -20.40 -11.62
CA CYS A 374 1.54 -20.30 -12.28
C CYS A 374 0.87 -21.69 -12.38
N PRO A 375 -0.46 -21.77 -12.35
CA PRO A 375 -1.14 -23.05 -12.47
C PRO A 375 -0.86 -23.70 -13.83
N ASP A 376 -0.70 -25.03 -13.85
CA ASP A 376 -0.46 -25.77 -15.09
C ASP A 376 -1.66 -25.67 -16.04
N PRO A 377 -1.46 -25.33 -17.33
CA PRO A 377 -2.54 -25.26 -18.31
C PRO A 377 -3.27 -26.61 -18.43
N GLY A 378 -4.58 -26.61 -18.19
CA GLY A 378 -5.42 -27.82 -18.38
C GLY A 378 -5.43 -28.81 -17.22
N VAL A 379 -4.76 -28.53 -16.09
CA VAL A 379 -4.84 -29.37 -14.89
C VAL A 379 -5.83 -28.78 -13.90
N SER A 380 -7.05 -29.31 -13.86
CA SER A 380 -8.02 -29.03 -12.80
C SER A 380 -7.62 -29.78 -11.52
N SER A 381 -6.66 -29.25 -10.75
CA SER A 381 -6.50 -29.73 -9.38
C SER A 381 -7.70 -29.21 -8.56
N HIS A 382 -8.42 -30.14 -7.92
CA HIS A 382 -9.66 -29.89 -7.17
C HIS A 382 -9.51 -28.93 -5.96
N SER A 383 -8.36 -28.30 -5.78
CA SER A 383 -8.08 -27.33 -4.71
C SER A 383 -7.72 -25.93 -5.23
N SER A 384 -7.63 -25.71 -6.55
CA SER A 384 -7.29 -24.41 -7.16
C SER A 384 -8.41 -23.83 -8.03
N LEU A 385 -9.56 -24.51 -8.12
CA LEU A 385 -10.65 -24.16 -9.04
C LEU A 385 -11.56 -23.01 -8.56
N LEU A 386 -11.36 -22.47 -7.35
CA LEU A 386 -12.06 -21.27 -6.86
C LEU A 386 -11.31 -19.96 -7.12
N LEU A 387 -10.14 -20.03 -7.78
CA LEU A 387 -9.36 -18.85 -8.13
C LEU A 387 -9.95 -18.13 -9.36
N LEU A 388 -11.00 -17.35 -9.10
CA LEU A 388 -11.16 -15.97 -9.59
C LEU A 388 -11.35 -15.77 -11.10
N LEU A 389 -12.45 -16.32 -11.62
CA LEU A 389 -13.18 -15.67 -12.70
C LEU A 389 -14.41 -14.99 -12.08
N PRO A 390 -14.51 -13.65 -12.06
CA PRO A 390 -15.82 -13.01 -11.99
C PRO A 390 -16.46 -13.16 -13.38
N PHE A 391 -17.55 -13.90 -13.46
CA PHE A 391 -18.58 -13.62 -14.46
C PHE A 391 -19.43 -12.46 -13.97
#